data_AF-A0A850Q8A8-F1
#
_entry.id   AF-A0A850Q8A8-F1
#
_cell.length_a   1.000
_cell.length_b   1.000
_cell.length_c   1.000
_cell.angle_alpha   90.00
_cell.angle_beta   90.00
_cell.angle_gamma   90.00
#
_symmetry.space_group_name_H-M   'P 1'
#
loop_
_entity.id
_entity.type
_entity.pdbx_description
1 polymer ?
#
loop_
_entity_poly.entity_id
_entity_poly.type
_entity_poly.pdbx_seq_one_letter_code
_entity_poly.pdbx_strand_id
1 'polypeptide(L)'
;MDLPHIQFDSLFKMPWSGNIVQDIRPEFFSPSYSGKPEIEAKVITDVAGYGQQLGWISNALLELIDRAGLFEGEENDKIEKLRKLVTDVDEVKRHHKSDLTARAHSALDTLRIVDPDSYADLIARRTK
;
A
#
# COMPACT_ATOMS: atom_id res chain seq x y z
N MET A 1 -20.61 29.14 3.03
CA MET A 1 -20.49 27.97 2.15
C MET A 1 -19.76 26.92 2.94
N ASP A 2 -20.49 25.95 3.49
CA ASP A 2 -19.90 24.81 4.20
C ASP A 2 -19.38 23.79 3.19
N LEU A 3 -18.10 23.47 3.28
CA LEU A 3 -17.51 22.36 2.53
C LEU A 3 -17.79 21.05 3.29
N PRO A 4 -18.18 19.96 2.61
CA PRO A 4 -18.46 18.70 3.28
C PRO A 4 -17.19 18.16 3.95
N HIS A 5 -17.28 17.93 5.27
CA HIS A 5 -16.26 17.22 6.03
C HIS A 5 -16.23 15.76 5.58
N ILE A 6 -15.28 15.42 4.70
CA ILE A 6 -14.98 14.02 4.39
C ILE A 6 -14.21 13.48 5.60
N GLN A 7 -14.91 12.76 6.49
CA GLN A 7 -14.30 12.06 7.60
C GLN A 7 -13.61 10.79 7.05
N PHE A 8 -12.31 10.89 6.81
CA PHE A 8 -11.48 9.72 6.60
C PHE A 8 -11.19 9.11 7.98
N ASP A 9 -11.95 8.09 8.37
CA ASP A 9 -11.57 7.22 9.49
C ASP A 9 -10.36 6.37 9.06
N SER A 10 -9.19 6.99 8.96
CA SER A 10 -7.94 6.34 8.55
C SER A 10 -7.28 5.64 9.74
N LEU A 11 -7.89 4.55 10.20
CA LEU A 11 -7.18 3.55 11.00
C LEU A 11 -6.43 2.57 10.07
N PHE A 12 -5.38 3.06 9.43
CA PHE A 12 -4.45 2.21 8.67
C PHE A 12 -3.29 1.80 9.59
N LYS A 13 -3.38 0.59 10.16
CA LYS A 13 -2.33 0.03 11.04
C LYS A 13 -1.33 -0.77 10.21
N MET A 14 -0.11 -0.25 10.03
CA MET A 14 1.00 -1.01 9.46
C MET A 14 1.60 -1.96 10.51
N PRO A 15 1.90 -3.24 10.17
CA PRO A 15 2.28 -4.27 11.16
C PRO A 15 3.60 -4.05 11.89
N TRP A 16 4.37 -3.00 11.57
CA TRP A 16 5.70 -2.73 12.15
C TRP A 16 5.81 -1.40 12.92
N SER A 17 4.72 -0.64 13.07
CA SER A 17 4.69 0.52 13.98
C SER A 17 4.34 0.04 15.39
N GLY A 18 5.26 -0.64 16.08
CA GLY A 18 5.02 -1.11 17.46
C GLY A 18 4.43 0.01 18.31
N ASN A 19 3.20 -0.15 18.81
CA ASN A 19 2.41 0.82 19.59
C ASN A 19 2.73 2.32 19.33
N ILE A 20 2.84 2.72 18.07
CA ILE A 20 2.75 4.13 17.72
C ILE A 20 1.29 4.36 17.39
N VAL A 21 0.61 5.13 18.24
CA VAL A 21 -0.61 5.83 17.82
C VAL A 21 -0.12 6.79 16.73
N GLN A 22 -0.06 6.32 15.49
CA GLN A 22 0.08 7.20 14.35
C GLN A 22 -1.27 7.87 14.23
N ASP A 23 -1.44 8.95 14.99
CA ASP A 23 -2.36 10.01 14.62
C ASP A 23 -1.88 10.43 13.23
N ILE A 24 -2.47 9.85 12.18
CA ILE A 24 -2.29 10.33 10.81
C ILE A 24 -3.05 11.65 10.75
N ARG A 25 -2.62 12.62 11.55
CA ARG A 25 -2.66 13.99 11.10
C ARG A 25 -1.84 13.98 9.82
N PRO A 26 -2.31 14.58 8.73
CA PRO A 26 -1.43 14.87 7.62
C PRO A 26 -0.28 15.77 8.15
N GLU A 27 0.82 15.14 8.60
CA GLU A 27 2.09 15.78 8.96
C GLU A 27 2.78 16.42 7.75
N PHE A 28 2.15 16.36 6.57
CA PHE A 28 2.41 17.26 5.44
C PHE A 28 2.43 18.75 5.83
N PHE A 29 1.86 19.12 6.99
CA PHE A 29 1.88 20.47 7.57
C PHE A 29 2.69 20.60 8.88
N SER A 30 3.52 19.62 9.24
CA SER A 30 4.40 19.77 10.42
C SER A 30 5.57 20.71 10.11
N PRO A 31 5.86 21.73 10.94
CA PRO A 31 7.00 22.63 10.76
C PRO A 31 8.39 21.94 10.87
N SER A 32 8.42 20.65 11.20
CA SER A 32 9.65 19.90 11.46
C SER A 32 10.26 19.22 10.23
N TYR A 33 9.61 19.29 9.06
CA TYR A 33 10.18 18.79 7.81
C TYR A 33 11.05 19.86 7.14
N SER A 34 12.35 19.57 7.03
CA SER A 34 13.35 20.48 6.43
C SER A 34 13.25 20.58 4.89
N GLY A 35 12.33 19.83 4.26
CA GLY A 35 12.10 19.82 2.81
C GLY A 35 11.01 20.79 2.37
N LYS A 36 10.77 20.87 1.05
CA LYS A 36 9.63 21.60 0.50
C LYS A 36 8.44 20.63 0.40
N PRO A 37 7.37 20.81 1.19
CA PRO A 37 6.26 19.85 1.26
C PRO A 37 5.60 19.55 -0.10
N GLU A 38 5.52 20.57 -0.96
CA GLU A 38 4.98 20.44 -2.33
C GLU A 38 5.81 19.47 -3.20
N ILE A 39 7.13 19.45 -3.02
CA ILE A 39 8.02 18.54 -3.74
C ILE A 39 7.88 17.13 -3.18
N GLU A 40 7.81 16.97 -1.87
CA GLU A 40 7.69 15.67 -1.21
C GLU A 40 6.38 14.97 -1.58
N ALA A 41 5.26 15.69 -1.56
CA ALA A 41 3.98 15.18 -2.03
C ALA A 41 4.08 14.68 -3.48
N LYS A 42 4.69 15.48 -4.36
CA LYS A 42 4.85 15.13 -5.77
C LYS A 42 5.74 13.89 -5.97
N VAL A 43 6.81 13.75 -5.18
CA VAL A 43 7.67 12.55 -5.23
C VAL A 43 6.89 11.30 -4.81
N ILE A 44 6.10 11.39 -3.75
CA ILE A 44 5.30 10.27 -3.24
C ILE A 44 4.19 9.86 -4.22
N THR A 45 3.54 10.82 -4.87
CA THR A 45 2.45 10.54 -5.83
C THR A 45 2.97 10.11 -7.20
N ASP A 46 4.00 10.78 -7.72
CA ASP A 46 4.39 10.66 -9.12
C ASP A 46 5.52 9.64 -9.34
N VAL A 47 6.34 9.38 -8.30
CA VAL A 47 7.50 8.47 -8.40
C VAL A 47 7.22 7.16 -7.69
N ALA A 48 7.10 7.22 -6.37
CA ALA A 48 6.86 6.05 -5.53
C ALA A 48 6.52 6.46 -4.11
N GLY A 49 5.49 5.85 -3.54
CA GLY A 49 5.23 5.97 -2.11
C GLY A 49 6.34 5.32 -1.28
N TYR A 50 6.48 5.73 -0.01
CA TYR A 50 7.53 5.18 0.88
C TYR A 50 7.54 3.65 0.94
N GLY A 51 6.37 3.01 0.95
CA GLY A 51 6.28 1.54 0.93
C GLY A 51 6.84 0.88 -0.35
N GLN A 52 6.73 1.56 -1.50
CA GLN A 52 7.33 1.08 -2.76
C GLN A 52 8.84 1.28 -2.74
N GLN A 53 9.31 2.45 -2.29
CA GLN A 53 10.74 2.75 -2.17
C GLN A 53 11.44 1.72 -1.26
N LEU A 54 10.88 1.44 -0.09
CA LEU A 54 11.39 0.42 0.83
C LEU A 54 11.35 -0.98 0.22
N GLY A 55 10.30 -1.33 -0.51
CA GLY A 55 10.23 -2.60 -1.24
C GLY A 55 11.35 -2.74 -2.28
N TRP A 56 11.62 -1.70 -3.07
CA TRP A 56 12.70 -1.71 -4.06
C TRP A 56 14.08 -1.87 -3.42
N ILE A 57 14.37 -1.11 -2.37
CA ILE A 57 15.64 -1.19 -1.65
C ILE A 57 15.81 -2.57 -1.01
N SER A 58 14.76 -3.11 -0.39
CA SER A 58 14.82 -4.43 0.26
C SER A 58 15.08 -5.54 -0.74
N ASN A 59 14.40 -5.53 -1.89
CA ASN A 59 14.59 -6.51 -2.95
C ASN A 59 15.99 -6.41 -3.57
N ALA A 60 16.44 -5.20 -3.87
CA ALA A 60 17.79 -4.98 -4.41
C ALA A 60 18.88 -5.44 -3.45
N LEU A 61 18.71 -5.21 -2.15
CA LEU A 61 19.65 -5.67 -1.12
C LEU A 61 19.67 -7.20 -1.03
N LEU A 62 18.52 -7.86 -1.01
CA LEU A 62 18.44 -9.33 -1.00
C LEU A 62 19.10 -9.94 -2.25
N GLU A 63 18.82 -9.37 -3.43
CA GLU A 63 19.43 -9.80 -4.69
C GLU A 63 20.95 -9.64 -4.69
N LEU A 64 21.46 -8.54 -4.11
CA LEU A 64 22.90 -8.31 -3.96
C LEU A 64 23.53 -9.35 -3.02
N ILE A 65 22.89 -9.63 -1.88
CA ILE A 65 23.36 -10.64 -0.91
C ILE A 65 23.42 -12.01 -1.57
N ASP A 66 22.36 -12.40 -2.28
CA ASP A 66 22.26 -13.69 -2.97
C ASP A 66 23.36 -13.86 -4.02
N ARG A 67 23.65 -12.80 -4.80
CA ARG A 67 24.68 -12.85 -5.84
C ARG A 67 26.10 -12.85 -5.30
N ALA A 68 26.33 -12.14 -4.20
CA ALA A 68 27.66 -11.98 -3.63
C ALA A 68 28.02 -13.10 -2.64
N GLY A 69 27.08 -13.99 -2.29
CA GLY A 69 27.29 -15.05 -1.29
C GLY A 69 27.63 -14.47 0.09
N LEU A 70 27.07 -13.31 0.41
CA LEU A 70 27.35 -12.62 1.67
C LEU A 70 26.51 -13.20 2.81
N PHE A 71 27.04 -13.10 4.03
CA PHE A 71 26.34 -13.45 5.28
C PHE A 71 26.01 -14.94 5.43
N GLU A 72 26.88 -15.84 4.98
CA GLU A 72 26.83 -17.26 5.32
C GLU A 72 27.22 -17.48 6.79
N GLY A 73 26.32 -18.01 7.63
CA GLY A 73 26.57 -18.31 9.05
C GLY A 73 25.70 -17.52 10.04
N GLU A 74 26.21 -17.18 11.23
CA GLU A 74 25.43 -16.51 12.30
C GLU A 74 24.88 -15.12 11.91
N GLU A 75 25.48 -14.45 10.91
CA GLU A 75 24.98 -13.18 10.36
C GLU A 75 23.70 -13.35 9.50
N ASN A 76 23.29 -14.58 9.22
CA ASN A 76 22.10 -14.90 8.42
C ASN A 76 20.78 -14.53 9.12
N ASP A 77 20.70 -14.48 10.45
CA ASP A 77 19.42 -14.20 11.15
C ASP A 77 18.79 -12.86 10.75
N LYS A 78 19.61 -11.83 10.52
CA LYS A 78 19.12 -10.51 10.06
C LYS A 78 18.62 -10.55 8.62
N ILE A 79 19.29 -11.32 7.76
CA ILE A 79 18.92 -11.47 6.36
C ILE A 79 17.64 -12.30 6.24
N GLU A 80 17.50 -13.36 7.03
CA GLU A 80 16.26 -14.15 7.11
C GLU A 80 15.08 -13.31 7.61
N LYS A 81 15.31 -12.43 8.60
CA LYS A 81 14.28 -11.46 9.03
C LYS A 81 13.88 -10.52 7.89
N LEU A 82 14.83 -10.05 7.09
CA LEU A 82 14.53 -9.20 5.93
C LEU A 82 13.76 -9.98 4.84
N ARG A 83 14.14 -11.23 4.54
CA ARG A 83 13.39 -12.09 3.60
C ARG A 83 11.97 -12.33 4.08
N LYS A 84 11.81 -12.65 5.37
CA LYS A 84 10.52 -12.84 5.98
C LYS A 84 9.67 -11.58 5.91
N LEU A 85 10.25 -10.42 6.21
CA LEU A 85 9.57 -9.12 6.10
C LEU A 85 9.03 -8.89 4.68
N VAL A 86 9.87 -9.07 3.66
CA VAL A 86 9.45 -8.90 2.25
C VAL A 86 8.30 -9.85 1.90
N THR A 87 8.42 -11.11 2.30
CA THR A 87 7.41 -12.15 2.05
C THR A 87 6.07 -11.82 2.72
N ASP A 88 6.10 -11.44 4.00
CA ASP A 88 4.90 -11.11 4.77
C ASP A 88 4.19 -9.87 4.19
N VAL A 89 4.95 -8.88 3.73
CA VAL A 89 4.39 -7.68 3.07
C VAL A 89 3.68 -8.06 1.77
N ASP A 90 4.27 -8.93 0.95
CA ASP A 90 3.67 -9.35 -0.31
C ASP A 90 2.43 -10.24 -0.10
N GLU A 91 2.42 -11.05 0.96
CA GLU A 91 1.24 -11.80 1.40
C GLU A 91 0.07 -10.86 1.72
N VAL A 92 0.31 -9.83 2.54
CA VAL A 92 -0.71 -8.83 2.91
C VAL A 92 -1.24 -8.10 1.66
N LYS A 93 -0.36 -7.68 0.74
CA LYS A 93 -0.78 -7.03 -0.51
C LYS A 93 -1.66 -7.93 -1.36
N ARG A 94 -1.30 -9.22 -1.46
CA ARG A 94 -2.05 -10.19 -2.27
C ARG A 94 -3.41 -10.49 -1.68
N HIS A 95 -3.50 -10.68 -0.36
CA HIS A 95 -4.78 -10.82 0.34
C HIS A 95 -5.67 -9.62 0.11
N HIS A 96 -5.16 -8.39 0.28
CA HIS A 96 -5.96 -7.19 0.07
C HIS A 96 -6.47 -7.06 -1.37
N LYS A 97 -5.64 -7.39 -2.37
CA LYS A 97 -6.04 -7.41 -3.78
C LYS A 97 -7.11 -8.47 -4.07
N SER A 98 -6.97 -9.66 -3.48
CA SER A 98 -7.95 -10.74 -3.58
C SER A 98 -9.31 -10.32 -2.99
N ASP A 99 -9.30 -9.73 -1.80
CA ASP A 99 -10.51 -9.23 -1.12
C ASP A 99 -11.21 -8.15 -1.93
N LEU A 100 -10.46 -7.19 -2.50
CA LEU A 100 -11.04 -6.15 -3.35
C LEU A 100 -11.71 -6.76 -4.59
N THR A 101 -11.07 -7.76 -5.20
CA THR A 101 -11.61 -8.46 -6.37
C THR A 101 -12.89 -9.21 -6.00
N ALA A 102 -12.89 -9.93 -4.87
CA ALA A 102 -14.07 -10.64 -4.38
C ALA A 102 -15.24 -9.69 -4.07
N ARG A 103 -14.96 -8.55 -3.43
CA ARG A 103 -15.97 -7.50 -3.18
C ARG A 103 -16.52 -6.92 -4.47
N ALA A 104 -15.67 -6.65 -5.45
CA ALA A 104 -16.09 -6.14 -6.75
C ALA A 104 -17.00 -7.14 -7.48
N HIS A 105 -16.65 -8.43 -7.47
CA HIS A 105 -17.51 -9.48 -8.03
C HIS A 105 -18.87 -9.55 -7.35
N SER A 106 -18.89 -9.59 -6.01
CA SER A 106 -20.13 -9.63 -5.23
C SER A 106 -21.01 -8.40 -5.47
N ALA A 107 -20.42 -7.21 -5.57
CA ALA A 107 -21.14 -5.98 -5.89
C ALA A 107 -21.72 -6.01 -7.31
N LEU A 108 -20.96 -6.51 -8.30
CA LEU A 108 -21.45 -6.67 -9.67
C LEU A 108 -22.58 -7.70 -9.77
N ASP A 109 -22.48 -8.83 -9.06
CA ASP A 109 -23.54 -9.83 -9.00
C ASP A 109 -24.82 -9.28 -8.35
N THR A 110 -24.66 -8.50 -7.27
CA THR A 110 -25.79 -7.83 -6.61
C THR A 110 -26.45 -6.83 -7.56
N LEU A 111 -25.66 -6.00 -8.25
CA LEU A 111 -26.18 -5.02 -9.21
C LEU A 111 -26.94 -5.72 -10.34
N ARG A 112 -26.42 -6.84 -10.87
CA ARG A 112 -27.08 -7.64 -11.92
C ARG A 112 -28.47 -8.15 -11.51
N ILE A 113 -28.68 -8.42 -10.22
CA ILE A 113 -29.96 -8.93 -9.70
C ILE A 113 -30.92 -7.77 -9.41
N VAL A 114 -30.44 -6.72 -8.75
CA VAL A 114 -31.28 -5.63 -8.24
C VAL A 114 -31.62 -4.60 -9.33
N ASP A 115 -30.70 -4.34 -10.24
CA ASP A 115 -30.86 -3.37 -11.33
C ASP A 115 -30.11 -3.84 -12.60
N PRO A 116 -30.74 -4.73 -13.39
CA PRO A 116 -30.14 -5.29 -14.61
C PRO A 116 -29.78 -4.24 -15.67
N ASP A 117 -30.54 -3.15 -15.75
CA ASP A 117 -30.32 -2.08 -16.73
C ASP A 117 -29.07 -1.27 -16.38
N SER A 118 -28.89 -0.89 -15.11
CA SER A 118 -27.67 -0.24 -14.64
C SER A 118 -26.45 -1.15 -14.76
N TYR A 119 -26.61 -2.46 -14.54
CA TYR A 119 -25.54 -3.43 -14.79
C TYR A 119 -25.13 -3.46 -16.28
N ALA A 120 -26.11 -3.52 -17.19
CA ALA A 120 -25.85 -3.54 -18.63
C ALA A 120 -25.13 -2.27 -19.11
N ASP A 121 -25.55 -1.09 -18.64
CA ASP A 121 -24.88 0.18 -18.95
C ASP A 121 -23.44 0.22 -18.40
N LEU A 122 -23.22 -0.25 -17.17
CA LEU A 122 -21.89 -0.30 -16.56
C LEU A 122 -20.92 -1.18 -17.36
N ILE A 123 -21.37 -2.36 -17.82
CA ILE A 123 -20.56 -3.25 -18.67
C ILE A 123 -20.32 -2.64 -20.05
N ALA A 124 -21.32 -2.01 -20.66
CA ALA A 124 -21.21 -1.35 -21.96
C ALA A 124 -20.16 -0.22 -21.95
N ARG A 125 -20.07 0.56 -20.86
CA ARG A 125 -19.09 1.64 -20.69
C ARG A 125 -17.64 1.16 -20.55
N ARG A 126 -17.41 -0.07 -20.06
CA ARG A 126 -16.07 -0.64 -19.87
C ARG A 126 -15.52 -1.40 -21.08
N THR A 127 -16.36 -1.75 -22.05
CA THR A 127 -15.98 -2.56 -23.22
C THR A 127 -15.66 -1.68 -24.45
N LYS A 128 -15.56 -0.37 -24.25
CA LYS A 128 -15.32 0.66 -25.26
C LYS A 128 -13.96 1.30 -25.06
#